data_AF-A0A3S1DHF1-F1
#
_entry.id   AF-A0A3S1DHF1-F1
#
_cell.length_a   1.000
_cell.length_b   1.000
_cell.length_c   1.000
_cell.angle_alpha   90.00
_cell.angle_beta   90.00
_cell.angle_gamma   90.00
#
_symmetry.space_group_name_H-M   'P 1'
#
loop_
_entity.id
_entity.type
_entity.pdbx_description
1 polymer ?
#
loop_
_entity_poly.entity_id
_entity_poly.type
_entity_poly.pdbx_seq_one_letter_code
_entity_poly.pdbx_strand_id
1 'polypeptide(L)'
;MNTQRLLAELTEKEQRLLSKMRENEDIQLVASDSLGSIACLDCTIIDPVNLFVAYSDSNKKICKGVYANEHFSLGNEETDKDPRPLRVITDLRKPESIKYYVNCHGEDYLFSNDCKDEATQLMIFMESPGFCQISLYNGFLTHEKISHIFSASAKMRSHIRTLAYSILSRDFENFSNSLDQMESRKK
;
A
#
# COMPACT_ATOMS: atom_id res chain seq x y z
N MET A 1 -18.32 2.28 -3.73
CA MET A 1 -17.16 2.18 -2.82
C MET A 1 -17.52 2.81 -1.48
N ASN A 2 -17.53 2.06 -0.37
CA ASN A 2 -17.89 2.62 0.94
C ASN A 2 -16.64 3.18 1.65
N THR A 3 -16.15 4.31 1.15
CA THR A 3 -14.93 4.99 1.65
C THR A 3 -15.03 5.41 3.11
N GLN A 4 -16.24 5.59 3.64
CA GLN A 4 -16.46 5.92 5.04
C GLN A 4 -15.90 4.86 5.99
N ARG A 5 -15.94 3.58 5.62
CA ARG A 5 -15.39 2.50 6.47
C ARG A 5 -13.87 2.50 6.50
N LEU A 6 -13.23 2.72 5.34
CA LEU A 6 -11.77 2.77 5.23
C LEU A 6 -11.16 3.95 6.00
N LEU A 7 -11.95 5.01 6.20
CA LEU A 7 -11.57 6.23 6.92
C LEU A 7 -12.30 6.36 8.26
N ALA A 8 -12.97 5.31 8.72
CA ALA A 8 -13.53 5.26 10.06
C ALA A 8 -12.38 5.12 11.07
N GLU A 9 -12.60 5.60 12.30
CA GLU A 9 -11.67 5.37 13.41
C GLU A 9 -10.22 5.81 13.09
N LEU A 10 -10.07 6.96 12.41
CA LEU A 10 -8.77 7.58 12.22
C LEU A 10 -8.17 7.96 13.58
N THR A 11 -6.92 7.57 13.82
CA THR A 11 -6.18 8.04 14.99
C THR A 11 -6.00 9.55 14.93
N GLU A 12 -5.76 10.21 16.08
CA GLU A 12 -5.52 11.67 16.08
C GLU A 12 -4.36 12.06 15.13
N LYS A 13 -3.37 11.18 15.00
CA LYS A 13 -2.22 11.38 14.12
C LYS A 13 -2.64 11.32 12.65
N GLU A 14 -3.46 10.35 12.27
CA GLU A 14 -4.01 10.25 10.90
C GLU A 14 -4.88 11.45 10.56
N GLN A 15 -5.76 11.88 11.48
CA GLN A 15 -6.61 13.07 11.26
C GLN A 15 -5.77 14.33 11.01
N ARG A 16 -4.70 14.55 11.79
CA ARG A 16 -3.77 15.68 11.62
C ARG A 16 -2.98 15.61 10.31
N LEU A 17 -2.67 14.41 9.82
CA LEU A 17 -1.96 14.25 8.54
C LEU A 17 -2.91 14.48 7.36
N LEU A 18 -4.15 13.97 7.44
CA LEU A 18 -5.17 14.17 6.42
C LEU A 18 -5.64 15.63 6.34
N SER A 19 -5.65 16.37 7.45
CA SER A 19 -5.93 17.82 7.38
C SER A 19 -4.84 18.56 6.59
N LYS A 20 -3.57 18.17 6.75
CA LYS A 20 -2.44 18.73 5.98
C LYS A 20 -2.47 18.36 4.51
N MET A 21 -3.02 17.20 4.16
CA MET A 21 -3.19 16.79 2.77
C MET A 21 -4.05 17.78 1.98
N ARG A 22 -5.07 18.38 2.61
CA ARG A 22 -5.89 19.43 1.98
C ARG A 22 -5.11 20.71 1.64
N GLU A 23 -3.97 20.90 2.30
CA GLU A 23 -3.11 22.08 2.16
C GLU A 23 -1.83 21.77 1.35
N ASN A 24 -1.52 20.49 1.11
CA ASN A 24 -0.28 20.05 0.48
C ASN A 24 -0.56 18.89 -0.48
N GLU A 25 -0.28 19.10 -1.77
CA GLU A 25 -0.50 18.10 -2.81
C GLU A 25 0.40 16.86 -2.61
N ASP A 26 1.63 17.03 -2.09
CA ASP A 26 2.60 15.94 -1.93
C ASP A 26 2.31 14.94 -0.77
N ILE A 27 1.07 14.88 -0.27
CA ILE A 27 0.65 13.88 0.72
C ILE A 27 -0.33 12.92 0.04
N GLN A 28 0.01 11.64 0.06
CA GLN A 28 -0.82 10.59 -0.53
C GLN A 28 -1.46 9.76 0.58
N LEU A 29 -2.68 9.27 0.34
CA LEU A 29 -3.36 8.30 1.20
C LEU A 29 -3.70 7.07 0.39
N VAL A 30 -3.35 5.91 0.92
CA VAL A 30 -3.82 4.62 0.42
C VAL A 30 -4.40 3.83 1.58
N ALA A 31 -5.58 3.26 1.41
CA ALA A 31 -6.14 2.34 2.37
C ALA A 31 -6.82 1.16 1.66
N SER A 32 -6.71 -0.03 2.24
CA SER A 32 -7.40 -1.20 1.72
C SER A 32 -7.79 -2.16 2.83
N ASP A 33 -8.89 -2.87 2.59
CA ASP A 33 -9.34 -4.04 3.33
C ASP A 33 -9.95 -5.07 2.36
N SER A 34 -10.64 -6.09 2.89
CA SER A 34 -11.24 -7.17 2.11
C SER A 34 -12.49 -6.77 1.30
N LEU A 35 -13.09 -5.61 1.53
CA LEU A 35 -14.31 -5.17 0.83
C LEU A 35 -14.14 -3.84 0.09
N GLY A 36 -13.01 -3.16 0.23
CA GLY A 36 -12.80 -1.86 -0.39
C GLY A 36 -11.35 -1.40 -0.37
N SER A 37 -11.06 -0.50 -1.30
CA SER A 37 -9.78 0.19 -1.41
C SER A 37 -10.02 1.66 -1.70
N ILE A 38 -9.11 2.53 -1.29
CA ILE A 38 -9.10 3.94 -1.68
C ILE A 38 -7.64 4.36 -1.89
N ALA A 39 -7.39 5.06 -2.98
CA ALA A 39 -6.14 5.76 -3.21
C ALA A 39 -6.48 7.24 -3.46
N CYS A 40 -5.78 8.13 -2.79
CA CYS A 40 -5.94 9.57 -2.92
C CYS A 40 -4.55 10.17 -3.14
N LEU A 41 -4.36 10.78 -4.31
CA LEU A 41 -3.14 11.44 -4.74
C LEU A 41 -3.47 12.90 -5.01
N ASP A 42 -2.73 13.84 -4.43
CA ASP A 42 -2.92 15.29 -4.67
C ASP A 42 -4.40 15.72 -4.50
N CYS A 43 -5.03 15.28 -3.41
CA CYS A 43 -6.48 15.46 -3.13
C CYS A 43 -7.46 14.86 -4.16
N THR A 44 -6.98 14.07 -5.11
CA THR A 44 -7.79 13.38 -6.12
C THR A 44 -7.93 11.90 -5.78
N ILE A 45 -9.17 11.42 -5.72
CA ILE A 45 -9.43 9.99 -5.56
C ILE A 45 -9.11 9.29 -6.89
N ILE A 46 -8.21 8.33 -6.83
CA ILE A 46 -7.83 7.46 -7.95
C ILE A 46 -8.59 6.15 -7.82
N ASP A 47 -9.05 5.63 -8.96
CA ASP A 47 -9.64 4.29 -9.07
C ASP A 47 -8.62 3.33 -9.72
N PRO A 48 -7.77 2.66 -8.93
CA PRO A 48 -6.73 1.80 -9.46
C PRO A 48 -7.30 0.47 -9.96
N VAL A 49 -6.81 0.03 -11.12
CA VAL A 49 -7.07 -1.33 -11.63
C VAL A 49 -6.44 -2.37 -10.71
N ASN A 50 -5.22 -2.09 -10.24
CA ASN A 50 -4.53 -2.90 -9.25
C ASN A 50 -4.01 -2.00 -8.13
N LEU A 51 -4.28 -2.37 -6.88
CA LEU A 51 -3.71 -1.75 -5.71
C LEU A 51 -3.29 -2.83 -4.74
N PHE A 52 -2.04 -2.86 -4.33
CA PHE A 52 -1.55 -3.73 -3.26
C PHE A 52 -0.91 -2.89 -2.18
N VAL A 53 -1.32 -3.10 -0.94
CA VAL A 53 -0.70 -2.52 0.25
C VAL A 53 -0.25 -3.69 1.10
N ALA A 54 1.05 -3.88 1.20
CA ALA A 54 1.65 -4.98 1.93
C ALA A 54 2.55 -4.46 3.04
N TYR A 55 2.41 -5.05 4.21
CA TYR A 55 3.24 -4.82 5.38
C TYR A 55 3.71 -6.18 5.90
N SER A 56 4.99 -6.29 6.22
CA SER A 56 5.53 -7.47 6.87
C SER A 56 6.61 -7.12 7.88
N ASP A 57 6.54 -7.74 9.04
CA ASP A 57 7.61 -7.81 10.03
C ASP A 57 7.89 -9.28 10.42
N SER A 58 8.66 -9.50 11.49
CA SER A 58 9.00 -10.85 11.97
C SER A 58 7.80 -11.68 12.45
N ASN A 59 6.69 -11.04 12.82
CA ASN A 59 5.52 -11.67 13.40
C ASN A 59 4.27 -11.55 12.52
N LYS A 60 4.16 -10.46 11.75
CA LYS A 60 2.95 -10.07 11.02
C LYS A 60 3.26 -9.96 9.54
N LYS A 61 2.44 -10.60 8.71
CA LYS A 61 2.45 -10.44 7.25
C LYS A 61 1.03 -10.17 6.80
N ILE A 62 0.82 -9.05 6.13
CA ILE A 62 -0.49 -8.62 5.64
C ILE A 62 -0.33 -7.98 4.26
N CYS A 63 -1.19 -8.35 3.33
CA CYS A 63 -1.30 -7.75 2.01
C CYS A 63 -2.78 -7.58 1.67
N LYS A 64 -3.21 -6.34 1.52
CA LYS A 64 -4.60 -5.96 1.23
C LYS A 64 -4.65 -5.18 -0.06
N GLY A 65 -5.70 -5.36 -0.84
CA GLY A 65 -5.73 -4.71 -2.14
C GLY A 65 -6.98 -4.95 -2.97
N VAL A 66 -6.89 -4.45 -4.19
CA VAL A 66 -7.75 -4.81 -5.30
C VAL A 66 -6.90 -5.34 -6.45
N TYR A 67 -7.32 -6.45 -7.02
CA TYR A 67 -6.78 -6.98 -8.26
C TYR A 67 -7.88 -7.06 -9.30
N ALA A 68 -7.81 -6.18 -10.30
CA ALA A 68 -8.72 -6.14 -11.42
C ALA A 68 -10.21 -6.20 -10.98
N ASN A 69 -10.58 -5.36 -10.01
CA ASN A 69 -11.91 -5.23 -9.39
C ASN A 69 -12.30 -6.28 -8.33
N GLU A 70 -11.45 -7.26 -8.01
CA GLU A 70 -11.66 -8.14 -6.85
C GLU A 70 -10.81 -7.68 -5.67
N HIS A 71 -11.46 -7.41 -4.52
CA HIS A 71 -10.76 -7.09 -3.28
C HIS A 71 -10.22 -8.36 -2.63
N PHE A 72 -9.05 -8.26 -2.01
CA PHE A 72 -8.42 -9.39 -1.35
C PHE A 72 -7.70 -8.98 -0.07
N SER A 73 -7.51 -9.97 0.79
CA SER A 73 -6.63 -9.90 1.95
C SER A 73 -5.84 -11.20 2.05
N LEU A 74 -4.53 -11.08 2.25
CA LEU A 74 -3.60 -12.20 2.40
C LEU A 74 -2.73 -11.95 3.63
N GLY A 75 -2.41 -12.99 4.39
CA GLY A 75 -1.58 -12.83 5.57
C GLY A 75 -1.70 -13.98 6.56
N ASN A 76 -0.82 -14.01 7.54
CA ASN A 76 -0.85 -15.02 8.61
C ASN A 76 -1.90 -14.73 9.70
N GLU A 77 -2.31 -13.47 9.86
CA GLU A 77 -3.34 -13.04 10.82
C GLU A 77 -4.67 -12.64 10.17
N GLU A 78 -4.76 -12.74 8.84
CA GLU A 78 -5.97 -12.36 8.12
C GLU A 78 -6.99 -13.49 8.14
N THR A 79 -8.10 -13.26 8.83
CA THR A 79 -9.33 -14.01 8.60
C THR A 79 -10.20 -13.19 7.67
N ASP A 80 -11.02 -13.82 6.82
CA ASP A 80 -12.04 -13.15 5.98
C ASP A 80 -12.99 -12.22 6.79
N LYS A 81 -12.92 -12.27 8.12
CA LYS A 81 -13.75 -11.55 9.08
C LYS A 81 -13.06 -10.36 9.75
N ASP A 82 -11.82 -10.01 9.41
CA ASP A 82 -11.19 -8.78 9.93
C ASP A 82 -11.32 -7.62 8.94
N PRO A 83 -12.35 -6.76 9.09
CA PRO A 83 -12.60 -5.65 8.19
C PRO A 83 -11.66 -4.47 8.42
N ARG A 84 -10.67 -4.57 9.34
CA ARG A 84 -9.83 -3.43 9.68
C ARG A 84 -8.93 -3.05 8.50
N PRO A 85 -8.88 -1.76 8.13
CA PRO A 85 -8.07 -1.33 7.00
C PRO A 85 -6.58 -1.35 7.34
N LEU A 86 -5.77 -1.65 6.34
CA LEU A 86 -4.37 -1.23 6.30
C LEU A 86 -4.33 0.14 5.63
N ARG A 87 -3.91 1.17 6.37
CA ARG A 87 -3.82 2.55 5.90
C ARG A 87 -2.38 2.98 5.84
N VAL A 88 -2.04 3.70 4.78
CA VAL A 88 -0.71 4.30 4.60
C VAL A 88 -0.88 5.73 4.11
N ILE A 89 -0.35 6.67 4.88
CA ILE A 89 -0.17 8.05 4.44
C ILE A 89 1.31 8.22 4.06
N THR A 90 1.55 8.62 2.82
CA THR A 90 2.91 8.91 2.32
C THR A 90 3.11 10.41 2.28
N ASP A 91 4.16 10.89 2.93
CA ASP A 91 4.57 12.30 2.90
C ASP A 91 5.77 12.45 1.97
N LEU A 92 5.53 13.05 0.78
CA LEU A 92 6.50 13.22 -0.31
C LEU A 92 7.04 14.65 -0.42
N ARG A 93 6.66 15.57 0.48
CA ARG A 93 7.06 16.99 0.43
C ARG A 93 8.57 17.21 0.41
N LYS A 94 9.32 16.22 0.89
CA LYS A 94 10.78 16.18 0.87
C LYS A 94 11.22 14.85 0.25
N PRO A 95 11.53 14.80 -1.05
CA PRO A 95 11.89 13.56 -1.75
C PRO A 95 13.08 12.82 -1.11
N GLU A 96 14.01 13.54 -0.50
CA GLU A 96 15.16 13.00 0.23
C GLU A 96 14.79 12.41 1.60
N SER A 97 13.61 12.74 2.13
CA SER A 97 13.14 12.33 3.45
C SER A 97 11.67 11.90 3.44
N ILE A 98 11.31 11.05 2.48
CA ILE A 98 9.98 10.44 2.39
C ILE A 98 9.65 9.72 3.70
N LYS A 99 8.39 9.84 4.13
CA LYS A 99 7.88 9.15 5.32
C LYS A 99 6.62 8.38 5.01
N TYR A 100 6.55 7.16 5.54
CA TYR A 100 5.33 6.36 5.53
C TYR A 100 4.75 6.31 6.94
N TYR A 101 3.53 6.80 7.09
CA TYR A 101 2.73 6.66 8.30
C TYR A 101 1.76 5.51 8.06
N VAL A 102 1.99 4.39 8.74
CA VAL A 102 1.22 3.16 8.52
C VAL A 102 0.35 2.93 9.72
N ASN A 103 -0.95 2.74 9.51
CA ASN A 103 -1.85 2.20 10.52
C ASN A 103 -2.22 0.77 10.09
N CYS A 104 -1.77 -0.21 10.87
CA CYS A 104 -2.10 -1.61 10.66
C CYS A 104 -2.94 -2.07 11.84
N HIS A 105 -4.25 -2.25 11.62
CA HIS A 105 -5.18 -2.76 12.64
C HIS A 105 -5.24 -1.91 13.94
N GLY A 106 -5.02 -0.60 13.83
CA GLY A 106 -5.00 0.31 14.98
C GLY A 106 -3.61 0.57 15.56
N GLU A 107 -2.58 -0.16 15.12
CA GLU A 107 -1.19 0.09 15.49
C GLU A 107 -0.52 1.05 14.50
N ASP A 108 0.05 2.14 15.02
CA ASP A 108 0.68 3.19 14.23
C ASP A 108 2.20 2.99 14.13
N TYR A 109 2.70 2.95 12.90
CA TYR A 109 4.12 2.87 12.57
C TYR A 109 4.56 4.09 11.77
N LEU A 110 5.85 4.41 11.86
CA LEU A 110 6.50 5.46 11.08
C LEU A 110 7.78 4.89 10.45
N PHE A 111 7.80 4.84 9.12
CA PHE A 111 8.97 4.41 8.36
C PHE A 111 9.61 5.59 7.63
N SER A 112 10.93 5.65 7.70
CA SER A 112 11.79 6.67 7.10
C SER A 112 13.20 6.08 6.90
N ASN A 113 14.06 6.73 6.11
CA ASN A 113 15.45 6.29 5.95
C ASN A 113 16.24 6.26 7.28
N ASP A 114 15.85 7.08 8.25
CA ASP A 114 16.49 7.14 9.58
C ASP A 114 15.92 6.11 10.58
N CYS A 115 14.93 5.31 10.18
CA CYS A 115 14.32 4.33 11.05
C CYS A 115 15.32 3.22 11.40
N LYS A 116 15.41 2.85 12.68
CA LYS A 116 16.28 1.76 13.17
C LYS A 116 15.64 0.38 13.07
N ASP A 117 14.44 0.27 12.54
CA ASP A 117 13.79 -1.01 12.31
C ASP A 117 14.54 -1.78 11.20
N GLU A 118 14.98 -2.99 11.53
CA GLU A 118 15.80 -3.86 10.68
C GLU A 118 15.05 -5.11 10.18
N ALA A 119 13.75 -5.26 10.49
CA ALA A 119 12.99 -6.46 10.15
C ALA A 119 11.64 -6.20 9.49
N THR A 120 11.40 -4.95 9.07
CA THR A 120 10.11 -4.53 8.50
C THR A 120 10.22 -4.16 7.03
N GLN A 121 9.21 -4.55 6.26
CA GLN A 121 9.04 -4.15 4.87
C GLN A 121 7.61 -3.63 4.65
N LEU A 122 7.50 -2.55 3.89
CA LEU A 122 6.23 -1.99 3.44
C LEU A 122 6.29 -1.83 1.93
N MET A 123 5.26 -2.28 1.22
CA MET A 123 5.14 -2.07 -0.22
C MET A 123 3.75 -1.52 -0.55
N ILE A 124 3.70 -0.48 -1.38
CA ILE A 124 2.49 0.00 -2.01
C ILE A 124 2.71 -0.11 -3.51
N PHE A 125 1.90 -0.90 -4.20
CA PHE A 125 1.85 -0.89 -5.66
C PHE A 125 0.49 -0.39 -6.09
N MET A 126 0.48 0.54 -7.03
CA MET A 126 -0.74 1.08 -7.60
C MET A 126 -0.59 1.14 -9.12
N GLU A 127 -1.63 0.70 -9.81
CA GLU A 127 -1.70 0.74 -11.26
C GLU A 127 -3.06 1.24 -11.71
N SER A 128 -3.02 2.18 -12.64
CA SER A 128 -4.16 2.73 -13.36
C SER A 128 -3.85 2.72 -14.86
N PRO A 129 -4.84 2.92 -15.76
CA PRO A 129 -4.60 2.92 -17.21
C PRO A 129 -3.53 3.93 -17.67
N GLY A 130 -3.40 5.05 -16.96
CA GLY A 130 -2.46 6.12 -17.27
C GLY A 130 -1.08 5.98 -16.62
N PHE A 131 -0.95 5.30 -15.48
CA PHE A 131 0.29 5.30 -14.70
C PHE A 131 0.41 4.09 -13.78
N CYS A 132 1.61 3.88 -13.28
CA CYS A 132 1.86 3.01 -12.13
C CYS A 132 2.77 3.72 -11.12
N GLN A 133 2.66 3.29 -9.88
CA GLN A 133 3.50 3.72 -8.78
C GLN A 133 3.90 2.49 -7.96
N ILE A 134 5.16 2.45 -7.54
CA ILE A 134 5.60 1.55 -6.46
C ILE A 134 6.31 2.36 -5.39
N SER A 135 5.87 2.19 -4.15
CA SER A 135 6.51 2.71 -2.95
C SER A 135 7.00 1.51 -2.15
N LEU A 136 8.27 1.52 -1.74
CA LEU A 136 8.87 0.47 -0.94
C LEU A 136 9.59 1.12 0.25
N TYR A 137 9.42 0.52 1.43
CA TYR A 137 10.35 0.62 2.54
C TYR A 137 10.89 -0.77 2.83
N ASN A 138 12.21 -0.88 2.98
CA ASN A 138 12.91 -2.11 3.30
C ASN A 138 13.88 -1.86 4.47
N GLY A 139 13.47 -2.26 5.67
CA GLY A 139 14.25 -2.14 6.89
C GLY A 139 15.55 -2.95 6.90
N PHE A 140 15.65 -4.00 6.08
CA PHE A 140 16.86 -4.83 5.96
C PHE A 140 18.05 -4.08 5.33
N LEU A 141 17.82 -2.95 4.66
CA LEU A 141 18.88 -2.15 4.06
C LEU A 141 19.51 -1.20 5.08
N THR A 142 20.83 -1.10 5.11
CA THR A 142 21.52 -0.17 6.01
C THR A 142 21.36 1.30 5.60
N HIS A 143 21.18 1.55 4.29
CA HIS A 143 21.04 2.88 3.70
C HIS A 143 19.93 2.86 2.65
N GLU A 144 19.34 4.02 2.36
CA GLU A 144 18.31 4.19 1.32
C GLU A 144 17.19 3.14 1.43
N LYS A 145 16.63 3.01 2.64
CA LYS A 145 15.55 2.06 2.94
C LYS A 145 14.29 2.33 2.12
N ILE A 146 14.11 3.55 1.59
CA ILE A 146 12.93 3.96 0.86
C ILE A 146 13.20 4.08 -0.65
N SER A 147 12.32 3.49 -1.44
CA SER A 147 12.21 3.74 -2.87
C SER A 147 10.79 4.18 -3.21
N HIS A 148 10.66 5.19 -4.06
CA HIS A 148 9.37 5.65 -4.57
C HIS A 148 9.51 5.93 -6.06
N ILE A 149 8.82 5.15 -6.88
CA ILE A 149 8.95 5.19 -8.34
C ILE A 149 7.56 5.41 -8.92
N PHE A 150 7.43 6.46 -9.73
CA PHE A 150 6.25 6.76 -10.51
C PHE A 150 6.57 6.67 -12.00
N SER A 151 5.66 6.11 -12.80
CA SER A 151 5.81 6.13 -14.26
C SER A 151 4.49 6.10 -15.00
N ALA A 152 4.36 6.98 -15.99
CA ALA A 152 3.28 6.95 -17.00
C ALA A 152 3.62 6.06 -18.22
N SER A 153 4.85 5.57 -18.34
CA SER A 153 5.28 4.78 -19.51
C SER A 153 4.69 3.38 -19.48
N ALA A 154 3.96 3.00 -20.54
CA ALA A 154 3.35 1.67 -20.66
C ALA A 154 4.36 0.51 -20.52
N LYS A 155 5.57 0.67 -21.09
CA LYS A 155 6.65 -0.31 -20.93
C LYS A 155 7.09 -0.43 -19.48
N MET A 156 7.25 0.70 -18.80
CA MET A 156 7.66 0.73 -17.39
C MET A 156 6.58 0.16 -16.48
N ARG A 157 5.28 0.40 -16.78
CA ARG A 157 4.17 -0.19 -16.04
C ARG A 157 4.28 -1.71 -15.96
N SER A 158 4.57 -2.36 -17.08
CA SER A 158 4.75 -3.82 -17.08
C SER A 158 5.92 -4.26 -16.20
N HIS A 159 7.06 -3.57 -16.27
CA HIS A 159 8.23 -3.93 -15.47
C HIS A 159 8.00 -3.70 -13.97
N ILE A 160 7.38 -2.59 -13.59
CA ILE A 160 7.06 -2.27 -12.20
C ILE A 160 6.05 -3.28 -11.65
N ARG A 161 5.05 -3.68 -12.45
CA ARG A 161 4.11 -4.76 -12.06
C ARG A 161 4.84 -6.07 -11.79
N THR A 162 5.72 -6.50 -12.71
CA THR A 162 6.52 -7.71 -12.51
C THR A 162 7.37 -7.63 -11.25
N LEU A 163 7.97 -6.47 -10.96
CA LEU A 163 8.76 -6.24 -9.76
C LEU A 163 7.90 -6.34 -8.49
N ALA A 164 6.74 -5.67 -8.47
CA ALA A 164 5.79 -5.73 -7.35
C ALA A 164 5.32 -7.18 -7.09
N TYR A 165 4.98 -7.93 -8.14
CA TYR A 165 4.61 -9.34 -8.01
C TYR A 165 5.75 -10.19 -7.50
N SER A 166 6.97 -9.98 -7.99
CA SER A 166 8.12 -10.76 -7.54
C SER A 166 8.41 -10.54 -6.05
N ILE A 167 8.26 -9.30 -5.57
CA ILE A 167 8.39 -8.97 -4.15
C ILE A 167 7.29 -9.68 -3.35
N LEU A 168 6.03 -9.55 -3.76
CA LEU A 168 4.90 -10.13 -3.04
C LEU A 168 4.93 -11.66 -3.04
N SER A 169 5.27 -12.32 -4.15
CA SER A 169 5.38 -13.78 -4.21
C SER A 169 6.49 -14.33 -3.32
N ARG A 170 7.56 -13.55 -3.06
CA ARG A 170 8.60 -13.92 -2.10
C ARG A 170 8.09 -13.86 -0.67
N ASP A 171 7.32 -12.83 -0.35
CA ASP A 171 6.91 -12.57 1.03
C ASP A 171 5.61 -13.31 1.42
N PHE A 172 4.77 -13.67 0.43
CA PHE A 172 3.46 -14.31 0.56
C PHE A 172 3.35 -15.55 -0.37
N GLU A 173 3.50 -16.75 0.20
CA GLU A 173 3.62 -18.02 -0.54
C GLU A 173 2.43 -18.33 -1.48
N ASN A 174 1.23 -17.85 -1.16
CA ASN A 174 0.01 -18.07 -1.96
C ASN A 174 -0.39 -16.89 -2.84
N PHE A 175 0.46 -15.87 -2.98
CA PHE A 175 0.12 -14.66 -3.74
C PHE A 175 -0.23 -14.98 -5.19
N SER A 176 0.64 -15.70 -5.90
CA SER A 176 0.43 -16.04 -7.32
C SER A 176 -0.84 -16.87 -7.52
N ASN A 177 -1.05 -17.89 -6.69
CA ASN A 177 -2.26 -18.73 -6.75
C ASN A 177 -3.53 -17.91 -6.51
N SER A 178 -3.46 -16.91 -5.62
CA SER A 178 -4.59 -16.03 -5.33
C SER A 178 -4.91 -15.14 -6.51
N LEU A 179 -3.89 -14.58 -7.18
CA LEU A 179 -4.07 -13.81 -8.41
C LEU A 179 -4.70 -14.66 -9.51
N ASP A 180 -4.18 -15.87 -9.75
CA ASP A 180 -4.69 -16.78 -10.79
C ASP A 180 -6.16 -17.16 -10.55
N GLN A 181 -6.55 -17.37 -9.28
CA GLN A 181 -7.95 -17.62 -8.93
C GLN A 181 -8.84 -16.43 -9.24
N MET A 182 -8.41 -15.20 -8.90
CA MET A 182 -9.14 -13.98 -9.24
C MET A 182 -9.23 -13.76 -10.76
N GLU A 183 -8.19 -14.12 -11.53
CA GLU A 183 -8.25 -14.09 -12.99
C GLU A 183 -9.25 -15.10 -13.57
N SER A 184 -9.30 -16.31 -12.98
CA SER A 184 -10.17 -17.37 -13.46
C SER A 184 -11.67 -17.05 -13.30
N ARG A 185 -12.05 -16.29 -12.28
CA ARG A 185 -13.44 -15.88 -12.01
C ARG A 185 -13.99 -14.84 -13.00
N LYS A 186 -13.11 -14.23 -13.79
CA LYS A 186 -13.48 -13.23 -14.80
C LYS A 186 -13.83 -13.83 -16.16
N LYS A 187 -13.48 -15.09 -16.39
CA LYS A 187 -13.77 -15.82 -17.63
C LYS A 187 -15.12 -16.51 -17.53
#